data_AF-A0A8S9PFB3-F1
#
_entry.id   AF-A0A8S9PFB3-F1
#
_cell.length_a   1.000
_cell.length_b   1.000
_cell.length_c   1.000
_cell.angle_alpha   90.00
_cell.angle_beta   90.00
_cell.angle_gamma   90.00
#
_symmetry.space_group_name_H-M   'P 1'
#
loop_
_entity.id
_entity.type
_entity.pdbx_description
1 polymer ?
#
loop_
_entity_poly.entity_id
_entity_poly.type
_entity_poly.pdbx_seq_one_letter_code
_entity_poly.pdbx_strand_id
1 'polypeptide(L)' 'MKSRLNKSCADCGVYALKHLECLLLGLDLSLVDDEIIHGCRQKIALDIREAAHDPMLIQLIAEHVPSEYETSDVFNIEED' A
#
# COMPACT_ATOMS: atom_id res chain seq x y z
N MET A 1 17.42 -16.03 11.42
CA MET A 1 17.21 -14.77 10.68
C MET A 1 16.36 -15.10 9.46
N LYS A 2 15.12 -14.58 9.35
CA LYS A 2 14.33 -14.77 8.12
C LYS A 2 15.15 -14.15 6.96
N SER A 3 15.30 -14.91 5.87
CA SER A 3 15.95 -14.46 4.63
C SER A 3 15.32 -13.17 4.12
N ARG A 4 16.02 -12.44 3.23
CA ARG A 4 15.50 -11.26 2.52
C ARG A 4 14.04 -11.49 2.07
N LEU A 5 13.14 -10.60 2.48
CA LEU A 5 11.73 -10.56 2.07
C LEU A 5 11.59 -10.04 0.64
N ASN A 6 10.40 -10.18 0.07
CA ASN A 6 10.06 -9.73 -1.28
C ASN A 6 11.01 -10.36 -2.33
N LYS A 7 11.15 -11.69 -2.29
CA LYS A 7 12.02 -12.42 -3.23
C LYS A 7 11.62 -12.24 -4.70
N SER A 8 10.34 -12.00 -4.97
CA SER A 8 9.81 -11.66 -6.29
C SER A 8 10.27 -10.27 -6.78
N CYS A 9 10.75 -9.41 -5.88
CA CYS A 9 11.03 -7.99 -6.13
C CYS A 9 9.82 -7.21 -6.66
N ALA A 10 8.60 -7.72 -6.50
CA ALA A 10 7.39 -7.16 -7.10
C ALA A 10 6.27 -6.90 -6.08
N ASP A 11 6.51 -7.12 -4.79
CA ASP A 11 5.50 -7.06 -3.73
C ASP A 11 5.75 -5.93 -2.74
N CYS A 12 6.65 -4.98 -3.03
CA CYS A 12 7.02 -3.91 -2.11
C CYS A 12 5.81 -3.09 -1.63
N GLY A 13 4.86 -2.77 -2.52
CA GLY A 13 3.62 -2.08 -2.15
C GLY A 13 2.72 -2.92 -1.24
N VAL A 14 2.63 -4.24 -1.48
CA VAL A 14 1.84 -5.16 -0.64
C VAL A 14 2.45 -5.25 0.75
N TYR A 15 3.78 -5.37 0.85
CA TYR A 15 4.51 -5.35 2.11
C TYR A 15 4.32 -4.03 2.86
N ALA A 16 4.40 -2.89 2.17
CA ALA A 16 4.20 -1.59 2.79
C ALA A 16 2.80 -1.49 3.42
N LEU A 17 1.75 -1.84 2.68
CA LEU A 17 0.37 -1.82 3.18
C LEU A 17 0.16 -2.78 4.36
N LYS A 18 0.67 -4.02 4.27
CA LYS A 18 0.52 -4.99 5.36
C LYS A 18 1.31 -4.61 6.62
N HIS A 19 2.50 -4.01 6.48
CA HIS A 19 3.23 -3.50 7.63
C HIS A 19 2.50 -2.32 8.29
N LEU A 20 1.94 -1.38 7.51
CA LEU A 20 1.12 -0.29 8.04
C LEU A 20 -0.09 -0.83 8.81
N GLU A 21 -0.77 -1.84 8.26
CA GLU A 21 -1.90 -2.49 8.92
C GLU A 21 -1.47 -3.18 10.23
N CYS A 22 -0.35 -3.89 10.23
CA CYS A 22 0.19 -4.48 11.45
C CYS A 22 0.49 -3.41 12.51
N LEU A 23 1.11 -2.29 12.13
CA LEU A 23 1.38 -1.17 13.05
C LEU A 23 0.09 -0.58 13.62
N LEU A 24 -0.92 -0.36 12.78
CA LEU A 24 -2.22 0.17 13.19
C LEU A 24 -2.94 -0.77 14.18
N LEU A 25 -2.82 -2.07 13.98
CA LEU A 25 -3.48 -3.10 14.81
C LEU A 25 -2.62 -3.59 15.99
N GLY A 26 -1.38 -3.12 16.13
CA GLY A 26 -0.45 -3.60 17.14
C GLY A 26 -0.02 -5.06 16.94
N LEU A 27 -0.02 -5.55 15.70
CA LEU A 27 0.39 -6.90 15.34
C LEU A 27 1.89 -6.98 15.05
N ASP A 28 2.47 -8.15 15.28
CA ASP A 28 3.87 -8.42 15.00
C ASP A 28 4.15 -8.42 13.48
N LEU A 29 5.19 -7.68 13.06
CA LEU A 29 5.55 -7.54 11.64
C LEU A 29 6.05 -8.86 11.02
N SER A 30 6.52 -9.81 11.83
CA SER A 30 7.01 -11.12 11.34
C SER A 30 5.91 -11.99 10.75
N LEU A 31 4.63 -11.61 10.94
CA LEU A 31 3.48 -12.21 10.29
C LEU A 31 3.44 -11.96 8.78
N VAL A 32 4.13 -10.94 8.28
CA VAL A 32 4.19 -10.61 6.86
C VAL A 32 5.44 -11.22 6.23
N ASP A 33 5.25 -12.24 5.39
CA ASP A 33 6.35 -12.86 4.65
C ASP A 33 5.93 -13.37 3.25
N ASP A 34 6.90 -13.91 2.52
CA ASP A 34 6.75 -14.32 1.13
C ASP A 34 5.74 -15.46 0.94
N GLU A 35 5.43 -16.23 1.99
CA GLU A 35 4.47 -17.33 1.91
C GLU A 35 3.04 -16.81 1.81
N ILE A 36 2.73 -15.72 2.52
CA ILE A 36 1.38 -15.14 2.55
C ILE A 36 1.20 -13.97 1.58
N ILE A 37 2.29 -13.37 1.10
CA ILE A 37 2.24 -12.09 0.36
C ILE A 37 1.38 -12.16 -0.91
N HIS A 38 1.37 -13.32 -1.59
CA HIS A 38 0.54 -13.52 -2.78
C HIS A 38 -0.95 -13.46 -2.44
N GLY A 39 -1.36 -14.10 -1.34
CA GLY A 39 -2.73 -14.02 -0.85
C GLY A 39 -3.11 -12.61 -0.41
N CYS A 40 -2.20 -11.91 0.28
CA CYS A 40 -2.39 -10.51 0.65
C CYS A 40 -2.58 -9.61 -0.59
N ARG A 41 -1.79 -9.80 -1.64
CA ARG A 41 -1.92 -9.07 -2.90
C ARG A 41 -3.31 -9.24 -3.51
N GLN A 42 -3.80 -10.48 -3.58
CA GLN A 42 -5.14 -10.78 -4.12
C GLN A 42 -6.24 -10.16 -3.27
N LYS A 43 -6.13 -10.25 -1.94
CA LYS A 43 -7.10 -9.66 -1.02
C LYS A 43 -7.15 -8.14 -1.16
N ILE A 44 -5.99 -7.47 -1.18
CA ILE A 44 -5.91 -6.01 -1.40
C ILE A 44 -6.53 -5.62 -2.75
N ALA A 45 -6.28 -6.38 -3.83
CA ALA A 45 -6.88 -6.09 -5.13
C ALA A 45 -8.42 -6.20 -5.11
N LEU A 46 -8.96 -7.20 -4.39
CA LEU A 46 -10.41 -7.33 -4.19
C LEU A 46 -10.96 -6.18 -3.34
N ASP A 47 -10.29 -5.83 -2.25
CA ASP A 47 -10.71 -4.73 -1.37
C ASP A 47 -10.73 -3.39 -2.09
N ILE A 48 -9.70 -3.09 -2.89
CA ILE A 48 -9.66 -1.89 -3.75
C ILE A 48 -10.80 -1.90 -4.75
N ARG A 49 -11.07 -3.04 -5.39
CA ARG A 49 -12.18 -3.16 -6.35
C ARG A 49 -13.52 -2.91 -5.68
N GLU A 50 -13.76 -3.47 -4.49
CA GLU A 50 -14.99 -3.26 -3.72
C GLU A 50 -15.12 -1.79 -3.31
N ALA A 51 -14.05 -1.20 -2.79
CA ALA A 51 -13.99 0.22 -2.40
C ALA A 51 -14.23 1.17 -3.60
N ALA A 52 -13.78 0.82 -4.80
CA ALA A 52 -14.00 1.61 -6.01
C ALA A 52 -15.49 1.68 -6.42
N HIS A 53 -16.34 0.83 -5.85
CA HIS A 53 -17.79 0.85 -6.06
C HIS A 53 -18.56 1.49 -4.88
N ASP A 54 -17.87 1.94 -3.83
CA ASP A 54 -18.49 2.63 -2.69
C ASP A 54 -18.94 4.04 -3.11
N PRO A 55 -20.23 4.39 -3.00
CA PRO A 55 -20.73 5.70 -3.41
C PRO A 55 -20.09 6.88 -2.67
N MET A 56 -19.74 6.72 -1.38
CA MET A 56 -19.10 7.77 -0.61
C MET A 56 -17.66 7.98 -1.09
N LEU A 57 -16.92 6.91 -1.34
CA LEU A 57 -15.55 7.01 -1.85
C LEU A 57 -15.52 7.58 -3.28
N ILE A 58 -16.46 7.18 -4.13
CA ILE A 58 -16.61 7.75 -5.47
C ILE A 58 -16.84 9.27 -5.39
N GLN A 59 -17.74 9.72 -4.49
CA GLN A 59 -18.00 11.14 -4.31
C GLN A 59 -16.75 11.89 -3.83
N LEU A 60 -16.04 11.34 -2.83
CA LEU A 60 -14.81 11.96 -2.30
C LEU A 60 -13.72 12.06 -3.35
N ILE A 61 -13.54 11.03 -4.19
CA ILE A 61 -12.57 11.06 -5.29
C ILE A 61 -12.98 12.09 -6.35
N ALA A 62 -14.28 12.22 -6.65
CA ALA A 62 -14.77 13.22 -7.60
C ALA A 62 -14.56 14.67 -7.12
N GLU A 63 -14.58 14.88 -5.81
CA GLU A 63 -14.33 16.17 -5.16
C GLU A 63 -12.84 16.41 -4.84
N HIS A 64 -11.98 15.41 -5.05
CA HIS A 64 -10.56 15.51 -4.74
C HIS A 64 -9.89 16.61 -5.57
N VAL A 65 -9.23 17.54 -4.89
CA VAL A 65 -8.37 18.55 -5.49
C VAL A 65 -6.93 18.10 -5.23
N PRO A 66 -6.17 17.67 -6.26
CA PRO A 66 -4.79 17.24 -6.08
C PRO A 66 -3.95 18.34 -5.43
N SER A 67 -3.12 17.97 -4.46
CA SER A 67 -2.17 18.92 -3.90
C SER A 67 -1.09 19.30 -4.92
N GLU A 68 -0.46 20.45 -4.74
CA GLU A 68 0.63 20.93 -5.60
C GLU A 68 1.79 19.92 -5.67
N TYR A 69 2.00 19.14 -4.61
CA TYR A 69 3.02 18.09 -4.51
C TYR A 69 2.66 16.81 -5.28
N GLU A 70 1.37 16.53 -5.50
CA GLU A 70 0.93 15.39 -6.31
C GLU A 70 1.12 15.64 -7.81
N THR A 71 1.06 16.91 -8.23
CA THR A 71 1.15 17.32 -9.64
C THR A 71 2.54 17.78 -10.06
N SER A 72 3.50 17.87 -9.13
CA SER A 72 4.86 18.30 -9.43
C SER A 72 5.65 17.17 -10.09
N ASP A 73 6.09 17.37 -11.33
CA ASP A 73 7.05 16.49 -12.02
C ASP A 73 8.47 16.57 -11.41
N VAL A 74 8.69 17.45 -10.43
CA VAL A 74 10.01 17.75 -9.85
C VAL A 74 9.98 17.55 -8.35
N PHE A 75 10.58 16.45 -7.90
CA PHE A 75 11.02 16.31 -6.52
C PHE A 75 12.45 16.87 -6.44
N ASN A 76 12.61 18.11 -5.97
CA ASN A 76 13.93 18.59 -5.56
C ASN A 76 14.30 17.85 -4.27
N ILE A 77 14.91 16.67 -4.44
CA ILE A 77 15.62 16.03 -3.35
C ILE A 77 16.96 16.78 -3.27
N GLU A 78 17.00 17.84 -2.45
CA GLU A 78 18.29 18.41 -2.06
C GLU A 78 19.06 17.30 -1.33
N GLU A 79 20.18 16.88 -1.92
CA GLU A 79 21.15 15.98 -1.26
C GLU A 79 21.86 16.77 -0.16
N ASP A 80 21.48 16.55 1.10
CA ASP A 80 22.27 16.89 2.29
C ASP A 80 23.26 15.74 2.64
#